data_AF-A0A385SQT2-F1
#
_entry.id   AF-A0A385SQT2-F1
#
_cell.length_a   1.000
_cell.length_b   1.000
_cell.length_c   1.000
_cell.angle_alpha   90.00
_cell.angle_beta   90.00
_cell.angle_gamma   90.00
#
_symmetry.space_group_name_H-M   'P 1'
#
loop_
_entity.id
_entity.type
_entity.pdbx_description
1 polymer ?
#
loop_
_entity_poly.entity_id
_entity_poly.type
_entity_poly.pdbx_seq_one_letter_code
_entity_poly.pdbx_strand_id
1 'polypeptide(L)'
;MIKGILESFPIAILQSAKCILITNFFVKNYVVSRKKIVSLYIESCIKIMKGRTEIEIAGINAVKKLRRSKLKGGEFFMINLNSLPDDHCYLEFPDGTIRLAIYELGANDFTIVRELESDESSALRKKFDLEPIQ
;
A
#
# COMPACT_ATOMS: atom_id res chain seq x y z
N MET A 1 6.50 8.70 22.06
CA MET A 1 5.75 7.77 22.94
C MET A 1 4.22 7.97 22.81
N ILE A 2 3.69 8.10 21.58
CA ILE A 2 2.23 8.27 21.30
C ILE A 2 1.72 7.22 20.30
N LYS A 3 2.62 6.54 19.55
CA LYS A 3 2.27 5.54 18.55
C LYS A 3 1.54 4.31 19.11
N GLY A 4 1.77 3.92 20.37
CA GLY A 4 1.22 2.69 20.95
C GLY A 4 -0.22 2.76 21.49
N ILE A 5 -0.80 3.96 21.67
CA ILE A 5 -2.12 4.10 22.32
C ILE A 5 -3.27 4.00 21.31
N LEU A 6 -3.01 4.29 20.02
CA LEU A 6 -4.03 4.24 18.97
C LEU A 6 -4.27 2.82 18.44
N GLU A 7 -3.34 1.89 18.66
CA GLU A 7 -3.45 0.50 18.20
C GLU A 7 -4.26 -0.40 19.16
N SER A 8 -4.64 0.11 20.34
CA SER A 8 -5.32 -0.66 21.39
C SER A 8 -6.85 -0.56 21.36
N PHE A 9 -7.44 0.26 20.47
CA PHE A 9 -8.88 0.45 20.43
C PHE A 9 -9.51 -0.28 19.24
N PRO A 10 -10.32 -1.33 19.46
CA PRO A 10 -10.95 -2.07 18.39
C PRO A 10 -11.88 -1.17 17.57
N ILE A 11 -11.82 -1.36 16.25
CA ILE A 11 -12.45 -0.60 15.14
C ILE A 11 -14.00 -0.54 15.18
N ALA A 12 -14.66 -1.04 16.23
CA ALA A 12 -16.11 -1.26 16.23
C ALA A 12 -16.96 -0.29 17.09
N ILE A 13 -16.41 0.79 17.66
CA ILE A 13 -17.22 1.63 18.56
C ILE A 13 -17.03 3.10 18.25
N LEU A 14 -17.99 3.70 17.54
CA LEU A 14 -18.29 5.14 17.64
C LEU A 14 -19.72 5.44 17.18
N GLN A 15 -20.69 4.87 17.91
CA GLN A 15 -21.98 5.54 18.12
C GLN A 15 -21.74 6.81 18.96
N SER A 16 -22.46 7.86 18.62
CA SER A 16 -22.19 9.30 18.80
C SER A 16 -21.83 9.85 20.20
N ALA A 17 -21.88 9.06 21.28
CA ALA A 17 -21.60 9.55 22.65
C ALA A 17 -20.14 9.34 23.13
N LYS A 18 -19.41 8.33 22.63
CA LYS A 18 -18.05 8.02 23.12
C LYS A 18 -16.95 8.92 22.52
N CYS A 19 -17.22 9.63 21.41
CA CYS A 19 -16.26 10.54 20.77
C CYS A 19 -15.88 11.75 21.63
N ILE A 20 -16.85 12.25 22.40
CA ILE A 20 -16.69 13.40 23.29
C ILE A 20 -15.78 13.05 24.48
N LEU A 21 -15.82 11.81 24.97
CA LEU A 21 -15.01 11.37 26.10
C LEU A 21 -13.53 11.20 25.71
N ILE A 22 -13.25 10.66 24.52
CA ILE A 22 -11.88 10.47 24.01
C ILE A 22 -11.21 11.82 23.75
N THR A 23 -11.92 12.77 23.13
CA THR A 23 -11.40 14.12 22.90
C THR A 23 -11.10 14.86 24.20
N ASN A 24 -11.96 14.73 25.22
CA ASN A 24 -11.71 15.32 26.54
C ASN A 24 -10.53 14.67 27.27
N PHE A 25 -10.30 13.35 27.13
CA PHE A 25 -9.16 12.66 27.71
C PHE A 25 -7.83 13.13 27.12
N PHE A 26 -7.73 13.27 25.79
CA PHE A 26 -6.51 13.73 25.13
C PHE A 26 -6.18 15.19 25.44
N VAL A 27 -7.18 16.07 25.51
CA VAL A 27 -6.97 17.50 25.84
C VAL A 27 -6.52 17.69 27.29
N LYS A 28 -7.00 16.83 28.20
CA LYS A 28 -6.61 16.89 29.62
C LYS A 28 -5.23 16.31 29.89
N ASN A 29 -4.83 15.24 29.18
CA ASN A 29 -3.57 14.54 29.46
C ASN A 29 -2.42 14.93 28.53
N TYR A 30 -2.70 15.58 27.40
CA TYR A 30 -1.71 16.05 26.45
C TYR A 30 -2.05 17.50 26.06
N VAL A 31 -1.05 18.39 26.02
CA VAL A 31 -1.20 19.80 25.62
C VAL A 31 -1.43 19.87 24.09
N VAL A 32 -2.55 19.35 23.63
CA VAL A 32 -2.95 19.33 22.23
C VAL A 32 -4.27 20.04 22.10
N SER A 33 -4.30 21.06 21.25
CA SER A 33 -5.51 21.84 20.98
C SER A 33 -6.64 20.95 20.46
N ARG A 34 -7.85 21.11 21.00
CA ARG A 34 -9.08 20.44 20.55
C ARG A 34 -9.25 20.47 19.03
N LYS A 35 -8.90 21.60 18.40
CA LYS A 35 -8.98 21.77 16.94
C LYS A 35 -8.08 20.79 16.18
N LYS A 36 -6.88 20.49 16.71
CA LYS A 36 -5.91 19.60 16.08
C LYS A 36 -6.33 18.13 16.16
N ILE A 37 -6.92 17.72 17.29
CA ILE A 37 -7.44 16.35 17.46
C ILE A 37 -8.63 16.10 16.52
N VAL A 38 -9.55 17.06 16.43
CA VAL A 38 -10.71 16.97 15.53
C VAL A 38 -10.27 16.94 14.07
N SER A 39 -9.29 17.76 13.67
CA SER A 39 -8.72 17.73 12.30
C SER A 39 -8.17 16.35 11.92
N LEU A 40 -7.34 15.77 12.80
CA LEU A 40 -6.74 14.45 12.57
C LEU A 40 -7.78 13.32 12.48
N TYR A 41 -8.83 13.40 13.30
CA TYR A 41 -9.93 12.44 13.26
C TYR A 41 -10.73 12.56 11.97
N ILE A 42 -11.06 13.78 11.54
CA ILE A 42 -11.75 14.04 10.28
C ILE A 42 -10.92 13.56 9.08
N GLU A 43 -9.62 13.85 9.05
CA GLU A 43 -8.71 13.37 8.00
C GLU A 43 -8.65 11.84 7.93
N SER A 44 -8.58 11.17 9.09
CA SER A 44 -8.63 9.71 9.18
C SER A 44 -9.96 9.15 8.67
N CYS A 45 -11.09 9.74 9.09
CA CYS A 45 -12.41 9.33 8.62
C CYS A 45 -12.58 9.57 7.12
N ILE A 46 -12.14 10.71 6.58
CA ILE A 46 -12.17 10.98 5.13
C ILE A 46 -11.34 9.94 4.37
N LYS A 47 -10.17 9.58 4.90
CA LYS A 47 -9.32 8.54 4.32
C LYS A 47 -9.99 7.16 4.35
N ILE A 48 -10.76 6.85 5.39
CA ILE A 48 -11.52 5.60 5.53
C ILE A 48 -12.76 5.59 4.63
N MET A 49 -13.45 6.73 4.48
CA MET A 49 -14.68 6.87 3.70
C MET A 49 -14.46 6.97 2.19
N LYS A 50 -13.26 7.35 1.74
CA LYS A 50 -12.90 7.33 0.33
C LYS A 50 -12.65 5.89 -0.13
N GLY A 51 -13.73 5.17 -0.41
CA GLY A 51 -13.68 3.94 -1.20
C GLY A 51 -13.11 4.20 -2.60
N ARG A 52 -12.70 3.13 -3.28
CA ARG A 52 -12.26 3.23 -4.68
C ARG A 52 -13.45 3.60 -5.57
N THR A 53 -13.24 4.52 -6.48
CA THR A 53 -14.18 4.85 -7.55
C THR A 53 -14.28 3.70 -8.55
N GLU A 54 -15.37 3.68 -9.33
CA GLU A 54 -15.55 2.67 -10.40
C GLU A 54 -14.41 2.69 -11.42
N ILE A 55 -13.91 3.88 -11.76
CA ILE A 55 -12.78 4.06 -12.70
C ILE A 55 -11.50 3.47 -12.12
N GLU A 56 -11.21 3.70 -10.84
CA GLU A 56 -10.04 3.10 -10.18
C GLU A 56 -10.14 1.57 -10.13
N ILE A 57 -11.33 1.02 -9.86
CA ILE A 57 -11.56 -0.43 -9.87
C ILE A 57 -11.32 -1.00 -11.28
N ALA A 58 -11.87 -0.35 -12.31
CA ALA A 58 -11.67 -0.75 -13.70
C ALA A 58 -10.19 -0.70 -14.10
N GLY A 59 -9.48 0.36 -13.72
CA GLY A 59 -8.05 0.53 -13.96
C GLY A 59 -7.22 -0.58 -13.31
N ILE A 60 -7.46 -0.86 -12.02
CA ILE A 60 -6.78 -1.95 -11.30
C ILE A 60 -7.02 -3.30 -12.00
N ASN A 61 -8.26 -3.59 -12.39
CA ASN A 61 -8.60 -4.84 -13.07
C ASN A 61 -7.92 -4.95 -14.45
N ALA A 62 -7.85 -3.85 -15.20
CA ALA A 62 -7.15 -3.79 -16.47
C ALA A 62 -5.64 -4.08 -16.30
N VAL A 63 -5.00 -3.47 -15.30
CA VAL A 63 -3.57 -3.71 -14.99
C VAL A 63 -3.35 -5.17 -14.58
N LYS A 64 -4.19 -5.75 -13.72
CA LYS A 64 -4.09 -7.17 -13.35
C LYS A 64 -4.26 -8.10 -14.56
N LYS A 65 -5.17 -7.77 -15.49
CA LYS A 65 -5.37 -8.53 -16.74
C LYS A 65 -4.15 -8.43 -17.65
N LEU A 66 -3.59 -7.23 -17.81
CA LEU A 66 -2.37 -6.98 -18.59
C LEU A 66 -1.18 -7.77 -18.03
N ARG A 67 -0.97 -7.70 -16.70
CA ARG A 67 0.05 -8.48 -15.99
C ARG A 67 -0.04 -9.97 -16.34
N ARG A 68 -1.21 -10.58 -16.15
CA ARG A 68 -1.41 -12.00 -16.48
C ARG A 68 -1.13 -12.30 -17.95
N SER A 69 -1.52 -11.41 -18.85
CA SER A 69 -1.29 -11.59 -20.30
C SER A 69 0.21 -11.57 -20.64
N LYS A 70 0.98 -10.62 -20.11
CA LYS A 70 2.42 -10.53 -20.33
C LYS A 70 3.16 -11.76 -19.81
N LEU A 71 2.87 -12.14 -18.57
CA LEU A 71 3.51 -13.28 -17.92
C LEU A 71 3.21 -14.61 -18.63
N LYS A 72 1.95 -14.83 -19.05
CA LYS A 72 1.59 -15.99 -19.89
C LYS A 72 2.26 -15.97 -21.27
N GLY A 73 2.58 -14.79 -21.78
CA GLY A 73 3.30 -14.60 -23.04
C GLY A 73 4.81 -14.80 -22.92
N GLY A 74 5.34 -15.09 -21.74
CA GLY A 74 6.79 -15.22 -21.51
C GLY A 74 7.50 -13.88 -21.28
N GLU A 75 6.77 -12.78 -21.11
CA GLU A 75 7.33 -11.46 -20.80
C GLU A 75 7.30 -11.18 -19.30
N PHE A 76 8.27 -10.40 -18.83
CA PHE A 76 8.24 -9.88 -17.46
C PHE A 76 7.20 -8.76 -17.30
N PHE A 77 6.79 -8.53 -16.05
CA PHE A 77 5.91 -7.41 -15.68
C PHE A 77 6.59 -6.52 -14.63
N MET A 78 6.67 -5.22 -14.93
CA MET A 78 7.31 -4.22 -14.06
C MET A 78 6.34 -3.72 -12.99
N ILE A 79 6.81 -3.66 -11.75
CA ILE A 79 6.08 -3.18 -10.57
C ILE A 79 6.89 -2.04 -9.95
N ASN A 80 6.39 -0.81 -10.14
CA ASN A 80 7.00 0.40 -9.60
C ASN A 80 6.37 0.78 -8.26
N LEU A 81 7.20 1.03 -7.26
CA LEU A 81 6.77 1.45 -5.93
C LEU A 81 7.37 2.80 -5.59
N ASN A 82 6.54 3.71 -5.07
CA ASN A 82 7.01 5.00 -4.54
C ASN A 82 7.96 4.87 -3.32
N SER A 83 8.11 3.67 -2.76
CA SER A 83 9.05 3.39 -1.67
C SER A 83 10.44 2.98 -2.15
N LEU A 84 10.60 2.73 -3.45
CA LEU A 84 11.89 2.46 -4.08
C LEU A 84 12.44 3.77 -4.65
N PRO A 85 13.77 3.88 -4.83
CA PRO A 85 14.36 4.92 -5.66
C PRO A 85 13.74 4.95 -7.07
N ASP A 86 13.76 6.11 -7.74
CA ASP A 86 13.09 6.33 -9.03
C ASP A 86 13.62 5.44 -10.17
N ASP A 87 14.88 5.01 -10.06
CA ASP A 87 15.56 4.11 -10.98
C ASP A 87 15.39 2.62 -10.61
N HIS A 88 14.71 2.30 -9.51
CA HIS A 88 14.53 0.93 -9.04
C HIS A 88 13.09 0.44 -9.26
N CYS A 89 12.97 -0.81 -9.70
CA CYS A 89 11.68 -1.47 -9.87
C CYS A 89 11.76 -2.95 -9.52
N TYR A 90 10.61 -3.57 -9.26
CA TYR A 90 10.52 -5.03 -9.25
C TYR A 90 10.09 -5.53 -10.62
N LEU A 91 10.73 -6.60 -11.09
CA LEU A 91 10.35 -7.34 -12.29
C LEU A 91 9.82 -8.70 -11.85
N GLU A 92 8.56 -8.98 -12.18
CA GLU A 92 8.00 -10.32 -12.04
C GLU A 92 8.18 -11.09 -13.34
N PHE A 93 8.73 -12.29 -13.24
CA PHE A 93 9.04 -13.15 -14.38
C PHE A 93 7.98 -14.26 -14.56
N PRO A 94 7.87 -14.84 -15.76
CA PRO A 94 6.93 -15.92 -16.06
C PRO A 94 7.09 -17.18 -15.19
N ASP A 95 8.29 -17.43 -14.68
CA ASP A 95 8.60 -18.51 -13.74
C ASP A 95 8.05 -18.27 -12.33
N GLY A 96 7.41 -17.12 -12.09
CA GLY A 96 6.88 -16.73 -10.79
C GLY A 96 7.93 -16.14 -9.85
N THR A 97 9.18 -15.95 -10.29
CA THR A 97 10.17 -15.21 -9.51
C THR A 97 9.93 -13.71 -9.59
N ILE A 98 10.31 -12.99 -8.54
CA ILE A 98 10.30 -11.53 -8.53
C ILE A 98 11.72 -11.08 -8.24
N ARG A 99 12.24 -10.14 -9.04
CA ARG A 99 13.61 -9.63 -8.89
C ARG A 99 13.59 -8.12 -8.75
N LEU A 100 14.45 -7.59 -7.88
CA LEU A 100 14.74 -6.16 -7.82
C LEU A 100 15.70 -5.82 -8.96
N ALA A 101 15.37 -4.79 -9.73
CA ALA A 101 16.17 -4.32 -10.85
C ALA A 101 16.35 -2.80 -10.82
N ILE A 102 17.42 -2.33 -11.44
CA ILE A 102 17.71 -0.92 -11.70
C ILE A 102 17.50 -0.68 -13.20
N TYR A 103 16.75 0.36 -13.54
CA TYR A 103 16.54 0.79 -14.92
C TYR A 103 17.65 1.75 -15.37
N GLU A 104 18.36 1.38 -16.42
CA GLU A 104 19.46 2.17 -16.96
C GLU A 104 18.98 3.06 -18.11
N LEU A 105 18.77 4.35 -17.80
CA LEU A 105 18.25 5.38 -18.72
C LEU A 105 19.01 5.50 -20.06
N GLY A 106 20.27 5.06 -20.13
CA GLY A 106 21.09 5.12 -21.35
C GLY A 106 21.02 3.86 -22.24
N ALA A 107 20.79 2.69 -21.64
CA ALA A 107 20.75 1.41 -22.35
C ALA A 107 19.33 0.93 -22.67
N ASN A 108 18.32 1.55 -22.02
CA ASN A 108 16.94 1.06 -22.02
C ASN A 108 16.87 -0.42 -21.58
N ASP A 109 17.68 -0.77 -20.59
CA ASP A 109 17.85 -2.12 -20.07
C ASP A 109 17.74 -2.14 -18.54
N PHE A 110 17.64 -3.34 -17.98
CA PHE A 110 17.50 -3.58 -16.56
C PHE A 110 18.67 -4.38 -16.01
N THR A 111 19.33 -3.84 -14.99
CA THR A 111 20.33 -4.57 -14.23
C THR A 111 19.67 -5.22 -13.02
N ILE A 112 19.68 -6.55 -12.97
CA ILE A 112 19.15 -7.32 -11.83
C ILE A 112 20.06 -7.16 -10.62
N VAL A 113 19.53 -6.59 -9.54
CA VAL A 113 20.24 -6.42 -8.28
C VAL A 113 20.20 -7.70 -7.45
N ARG A 114 19.00 -8.27 -7.29
CA ARG A 114 18.78 -9.52 -6.56
C ARG A 114 17.43 -10.14 -6.86
N GLU A 115 17.31 -11.44 -6.65
CA GLU A 115 16.02 -12.11 -6.54
C GLU A 115 15.42 -11.89 -5.15
N LEU A 116 14.09 -11.84 -5.07
CA LEU A 116 13.36 -11.77 -3.81
C LEU A 116 13.13 -13.20 -3.30
N GLU A 117 13.29 -13.37 -2.00
CA GLU A 117 12.94 -14.63 -1.35
C GLU A 117 11.44 -14.91 -1.47
N SER A 118 11.06 -16.18 -1.29
CA SER A 118 9.65 -16.62 -1.40
C SER A 118 8.71 -15.81 -0.48
N ASP A 119 9.15 -15.52 0.75
CA ASP A 119 8.38 -14.75 1.72
C ASP A 119 8.23 -13.29 1.33
N GLU A 120 9.29 -12.66 0.81
CA GLU A 120 9.27 -11.28 0.31
C GLU A 120 8.33 -11.16 -0.90
N SER A 121 8.45 -12.10 -1.83
CA SER A 121 7.61 -12.18 -3.02
C SER A 121 6.13 -12.36 -2.66
N SER A 122 5.84 -13.22 -1.69
CA SER A 122 4.49 -13.46 -1.18
C SER A 122 3.92 -12.23 -0.48
N ALA A 123 4.73 -11.54 0.34
CA ALA A 123 4.34 -10.30 0.99
C ALA A 123 4.05 -9.18 -0.03
N LEU A 124 4.88 -9.07 -1.08
CA LEU A 124 4.68 -8.10 -2.15
C LEU A 124 3.38 -8.37 -2.91
N ARG A 125 3.13 -9.62 -3.30
CA ARG A 125 1.88 -10.03 -3.97
C ARG A 125 0.66 -9.71 -3.13
N LYS A 126 0.70 -10.05 -1.83
CA LYS A 126 -0.39 -9.75 -0.89
C LYS A 126 -0.65 -8.25 -0.76
N LYS A 127 0.39 -7.42 -0.72
CA LYS A 127 0.29 -5.96 -0.63
C LYS A 127 -0.47 -5.35 -1.81
N PHE A 128 -0.29 -5.91 -3.01
CA PHE A 128 -0.90 -5.42 -4.25
C PHE A 128 -2.07 -6.28 -4.75
N ASP A 129 -2.51 -7.25 -3.95
CA ASP A 129 -3.60 -8.17 -4.29
C ASP A 129 -3.36 -8.87 -5.65
N LEU A 130 -2.12 -9.34 -5.82
CA LEU A 130 -1.67 -10.04 -7.03
C LEU A 130 -1.73 -11.56 -6.80
N GLU A 131 -2.49 -12.24 -7.65
CA GLU A 131 -2.52 -13.70 -7.67
C GLU A 131 -1.17 -14.27 -8.16
N PRO A 132 -0.69 -15.39 -7.58
CA PRO A 132 0.40 -16.18 -8.14
C PRO A 132 0.10 -16.60 -9.58
N ILE A 133 1.15 -16.76 -10.39
CA ILE A 133 1.01 -17.33 -11.73
C ILE A 133 0.92 -18.85 -11.54
N GLN A 134 -0.14 -19.45 -12.09
CA GLN A 134 -0.31 -20.91 -12.22
C GLN A 134 0.12 -21.35 -13.60
#